data_AF-A0ABD2XMJ3-F1
#
_entry.id   AF-A0ABD2XMJ3-F1
#
_cell.length_a   1.000
_cell.length_b   1.000
_cell.length_c   1.000
_cell.angle_alpha   90.00
_cell.angle_beta   90.00
_cell.angle_gamma   90.00
#
_symmetry.space_group_name_H-M   'P 1'
#
loop_
_entity.id
_entity.type
_entity.pdbx_description
1 polymer ?
#
loop_
_entity_poly.entity_id
_entity_poly.type
_entity_poly.pdbx_seq_one_letter_code
_entity_poly.pdbx_strand_id
1 'polypeptide(L)'
;MRISSTVIYLALTLLCFGTLAAEGSSSGQKRLQIGIKRRVDNCIDKSKKGDTLFVTYVGALEDGSVFDKNEDREDAFAVTIGTGQVIKGWEQGLIGMCVGEVRKLVIPPDLAYGKYGVPPTIPPDATLTFTVELVKLVPKEDLPQQSDAHYHEHL
;
A
#
# COMPACT_ATOMS: atom_id res chain seq x y z
N MET A 1 -24.83 35.26 -61.49
CA MET A 1 -23.82 34.41 -60.83
C MET A 1 -24.50 33.72 -59.65
N ARG A 2 -25.04 32.51 -59.87
CA ARG A 2 -25.81 31.75 -58.86
C ARG A 2 -24.85 30.88 -58.07
N ILE A 3 -24.55 31.27 -56.84
CA ILE A 3 -23.78 30.45 -55.91
C ILE A 3 -24.75 29.37 -55.41
N SER A 4 -24.51 28.13 -55.81
CA SER A 4 -25.39 26.99 -55.55
C SER A 4 -25.38 26.63 -54.06
N SER A 5 -26.52 26.81 -53.38
CA SER A 5 -26.71 26.54 -51.93
C SER A 5 -26.35 25.11 -51.50
N THR A 6 -26.15 24.18 -52.42
CA THR A 6 -25.73 22.80 -52.14
C THR A 6 -24.27 22.66 -51.70
N VAL A 7 -23.39 23.63 -52.01
CA VAL A 7 -21.96 23.55 -51.61
C VAL A 7 -21.76 23.88 -50.12
N ILE A 8 -22.68 24.61 -49.50
CA ILE A 8 -22.58 24.99 -48.08
C ILE A 8 -23.02 23.85 -47.15
N TYR A 9 -23.98 23.02 -47.55
CA TYR A 9 -24.45 21.90 -46.73
C TYR A 9 -23.49 20.71 -46.69
N LEU A 10 -22.60 20.56 -47.67
CA LEU A 10 -21.63 19.47 -47.72
C LEU A 10 -20.37 19.71 -46.86
N ALA A 11 -20.20 20.93 -46.34
CA ALA A 11 -19.12 21.29 -45.43
C ALA A 11 -19.51 21.22 -43.94
N LEU A 12 -20.78 20.94 -43.60
CA LEU A 12 -21.33 21.06 -42.25
C LEU A 12 -21.68 19.73 -41.56
N THR A 13 -21.43 18.58 -42.19
CA THR A 13 -21.76 17.26 -41.60
C THR A 13 -20.53 16.43 -41.19
N LEU A 14 -19.32 16.97 -41.29
CA LEU A 14 -18.07 16.20 -41.13
C LEU A 14 -17.25 16.52 -39.86
N LEU A 15 -17.84 17.12 -38.83
CA LEU A 15 -17.11 17.47 -37.59
C LEU A 15 -17.92 17.35 -36.29
N CYS A 16 -18.83 16.37 -36.19
CA CYS A 16 -19.38 15.96 -34.88
C CYS A 16 -19.44 14.43 -34.73
N PHE A 17 -18.44 13.72 -35.30
CA PHE A 17 -18.16 12.36 -34.84
C PHE A 17 -17.51 12.44 -33.46
N GLY A 18 -18.34 12.22 -32.45
CA GLY A 18 -18.01 11.65 -31.16
C GLY A 18 -16.64 11.97 -30.61
N THR A 19 -16.50 13.10 -29.93
CA THR A 19 -15.71 13.09 -28.70
C THR A 19 -16.64 12.62 -27.60
N LEU A 20 -16.75 11.31 -27.44
CA LEU A 20 -16.96 10.74 -26.11
C LEU A 20 -15.72 11.17 -25.33
N ALA A 21 -15.79 12.35 -24.72
CA ALA A 21 -14.90 12.67 -23.62
C ALA A 21 -15.26 11.65 -22.55
N ALA A 22 -14.58 10.50 -22.58
CA ALA A 22 -14.37 9.74 -21.37
C ALA A 22 -13.71 10.75 -20.44
N GLU A 23 -14.51 11.33 -19.55
CA GLU A 23 -14.03 11.97 -18.34
C GLU A 23 -13.31 10.87 -17.58
N GLY A 24 -12.05 10.65 -17.95
CA GLY A 24 -11.09 10.04 -17.09
C GLY A 24 -11.07 10.95 -15.89
N SER A 25 -11.89 10.61 -14.90
CA SER A 25 -11.78 11.12 -13.55
C SER A 25 -10.36 10.80 -13.13
N SER A 26 -9.46 11.76 -13.35
CA SER A 26 -8.19 11.81 -12.67
C SER A 26 -8.55 12.13 -11.23
N SER A 27 -9.10 11.13 -10.52
CA SER A 27 -9.06 11.14 -9.08
C SER A 27 -7.58 11.35 -8.76
N GLY A 28 -7.26 12.48 -8.13
CA GLY A 28 -5.91 12.74 -7.68
C GLY A 28 -5.51 11.56 -6.83
N GLN A 29 -4.70 10.65 -7.40
CA GLN A 29 -4.33 9.40 -6.77
C GLN A 29 -3.63 9.78 -5.47
N LYS A 30 -4.36 9.64 -4.34
CA LYS A 30 -3.82 9.91 -3.03
C LYS A 30 -2.59 9.02 -2.90
N ARG A 31 -1.43 9.59 -2.59
CA ARG A 31 -0.20 8.82 -2.41
C ARG A 31 -0.16 8.23 -1.00
N LEU A 32 0.59 7.15 -0.82
CA LEU A 32 0.96 6.68 0.52
C LEU A 32 1.61 7.84 1.29
N GLN A 33 1.09 8.13 2.48
CA GLN A 33 1.69 9.12 3.38
C GLN A 33 2.28 8.41 4.59
N ILE A 34 3.56 8.67 4.86
CA ILE A 34 4.31 8.07 5.96
C ILE A 34 4.68 9.18 6.94
N GLY A 35 4.04 9.18 8.11
CA GLY A 35 4.39 10.06 9.22
C GLY A 35 5.11 9.29 10.32
N ILE A 36 6.15 9.86 10.92
CA ILE A 36 6.82 9.27 12.08
C ILE A 36 6.23 9.89 13.35
N LYS A 37 5.57 9.08 14.16
CA LYS A 37 4.93 9.47 15.43
C LYS A 37 5.93 9.46 16.59
N ARG A 38 6.83 8.49 16.61
CA ARG A 38 7.93 8.41 17.58
C ARG A 38 9.19 8.04 16.83
N ARG A 39 10.21 8.90 16.90
CA ARG A 39 11.55 8.64 16.38
C ARG A 39 12.37 7.91 17.44
N VAL A 40 13.38 7.19 16.98
CA VAL A 40 14.40 6.56 17.83
C VAL A 40 15.74 7.17 17.45
N ASP A 41 16.45 7.68 18.44
CA ASP A 41 17.80 8.21 18.27
C ASP A 41 18.79 7.03 18.17
N ASN A 42 19.88 7.22 17.41
CA ASN A 42 20.92 6.19 17.23
C ASN A 42 20.38 4.85 16.68
N CYS A 43 19.63 4.93 15.59
CA CYS A 43 19.18 3.76 14.86
C CYS A 43 20.34 3.09 14.11
N ILE A 44 20.78 1.94 14.63
CA ILE A 44 21.87 1.14 14.07
C ILE A 44 21.38 0.36 12.85
N ASP A 45 20.27 -0.36 13.01
CA ASP A 45 19.68 -1.21 11.97
C ASP A 45 18.35 -0.66 11.50
N LYS A 46 18.22 -0.54 10.17
CA LYS A 46 17.01 -0.08 9.50
C LYS A 46 16.43 -1.22 8.69
N SER A 47 15.12 -1.40 8.81
CA SER A 47 14.41 -2.42 8.02
C SER A 47 14.63 -2.23 6.51
N LYS A 48 14.88 -3.32 5.81
CA LYS A 48 15.04 -3.39 4.37
C LYS A 48 14.23 -4.57 3.82
N LYS A 49 14.14 -4.64 2.50
CA LYS A 49 13.47 -5.74 1.81
C LYS A 49 14.13 -7.08 2.18
N GLY A 50 13.33 -8.05 2.60
CA GLY A 50 13.74 -9.39 3.03
C GLY A 50 13.78 -9.57 4.53
N ASP A 51 13.79 -8.49 5.32
CA ASP A 51 13.79 -8.59 6.77
C ASP A 51 12.40 -8.97 7.30
N THR A 52 12.41 -9.62 8.46
CA THR A 52 11.21 -9.92 9.24
C THR A 52 11.04 -8.88 10.34
N LEU A 53 9.92 -8.16 10.30
CA LEU A 53 9.52 -7.18 11.30
C LEU A 53 8.46 -7.79 12.20
N PHE A 54 8.60 -7.59 13.51
CA PHE A 54 7.55 -7.88 14.48
C PHE A 54 6.95 -6.55 14.90
N VAL A 55 5.66 -6.37 14.62
CA VAL A 55 5.00 -5.08 14.79
C VAL A 55 3.74 -5.19 15.62
N THR A 56 3.46 -4.17 16.42
CA THR A 56 2.11 -3.90 16.91
C THR A 56 1.47 -2.83 16.03
N TYR A 57 0.15 -2.85 15.92
CA TYR A 57 -0.57 -1.94 15.05
C TYR A 57 -2.00 -1.68 15.50
N VAL A 58 -2.52 -0.53 15.06
CA VAL A 58 -3.95 -0.19 15.08
C VAL A 58 -4.34 0.29 13.69
N GLY A 59 -5.30 -0.38 13.07
CA GLY A 59 -5.88 -0.04 11.78
C GLY A 59 -7.27 0.61 11.93
N ALA A 60 -7.45 1.78 11.34
CA ALA A 60 -8.69 2.53 11.38
C ALA A 60 -9.11 3.07 10.00
N LEU A 61 -10.42 3.25 9.80
CA LEU A 61 -10.99 3.94 8.63
C LEU A 61 -10.81 5.47 8.76
N GLU A 62 -11.12 6.21 7.69
CA GLU A 62 -11.02 7.69 7.69
C GLU A 62 -11.93 8.36 8.73
N ASP A 63 -13.02 7.72 9.14
CA ASP A 63 -13.92 8.19 10.20
C ASP A 63 -13.38 7.93 11.62
N GLY A 64 -12.23 7.25 11.74
CA GLY A 64 -11.59 6.90 12.99
C GLY A 64 -12.06 5.59 13.61
N SER A 65 -13.03 4.89 13.00
CA SER A 65 -13.45 3.56 13.46
C SER A 65 -12.30 2.55 13.29
N VAL A 66 -11.97 1.85 14.37
CA VAL A 66 -10.93 0.82 14.37
C VAL A 66 -11.54 -0.47 13.80
N PHE A 67 -10.94 -0.98 12.73
CA PHE A 67 -11.38 -2.23 12.10
C PHE A 67 -10.53 -3.43 12.52
N ASP A 68 -9.27 -3.19 12.91
CA ASP A 68 -8.33 -4.24 13.34
C ASP A 68 -7.23 -3.66 14.21
N LYS A 69 -6.70 -4.44 15.15
CA LYS A 69 -5.56 -4.04 15.98
C LYS A 69 -4.87 -5.24 16.64
N ASN A 70 -3.57 -5.10 16.82
CA ASN A 70 -2.77 -5.91 17.74
C ASN A 70 -1.82 -4.99 18.50
N GLU A 71 -2.09 -4.75 19.78
CA GLU A 71 -1.28 -3.86 20.63
C GLU A 71 -0.38 -4.66 21.59
N ASP A 72 -0.50 -5.99 21.60
CA ASP A 72 0.30 -6.85 22.47
C ASP A 72 1.69 -7.06 21.86
N ARG A 73 2.72 -6.69 22.62
CA ARG A 73 4.12 -6.83 22.18
C ARG A 73 4.61 -8.27 22.31
N GLU A 74 4.00 -9.07 23.17
CA GLU A 74 4.35 -10.48 23.34
C GLU A 74 3.82 -11.32 22.17
N ASP A 75 2.71 -10.91 21.58
CA ASP A 75 2.11 -11.51 20.38
C ASP A 75 2.27 -10.62 19.13
N ALA A 76 3.39 -9.91 19.01
CA ALA A 76 3.62 -8.98 17.91
C ALA A 76 3.52 -9.67 16.53
N PHE A 77 2.80 -9.04 15.60
CA PHE A 77 2.56 -9.61 14.27
C PHE A 77 3.84 -9.64 13.44
N ALA A 78 4.20 -10.82 12.94
CA ALA A 78 5.37 -11.00 12.10
C ALA A 78 5.05 -10.73 10.62
N VAL A 79 5.80 -9.81 10.01
CA VAL A 79 5.70 -9.49 8.57
C VAL A 79 7.08 -9.52 7.93
N THR A 80 7.22 -10.26 6.83
CA THR A 80 8.45 -10.25 6.04
C THR A 80 8.28 -9.26 4.90
N ILE A 81 9.09 -8.20 4.87
CA ILE A 81 8.97 -7.15 3.85
C ILE A 81 9.51 -7.64 2.50
N GLY A 82 8.78 -7.37 1.44
CA GLY A 82 9.15 -7.68 0.07
C GLY A 82 8.62 -9.01 -0.47
N THR A 83 7.80 -9.72 0.30
CA THR A 83 7.18 -10.99 -0.09
C THR A 83 5.80 -10.80 -0.70
N GLY A 84 5.15 -9.65 -0.50
CA GLY A 84 3.78 -9.40 -0.93
C GLY A 84 2.74 -10.09 -0.05
N GLN A 85 3.10 -10.49 1.17
CA GLN A 85 2.20 -11.12 2.13
C GLN A 85 1.20 -10.14 2.74
N VAL A 86 1.53 -8.84 2.74
CA VAL A 86 0.68 -7.78 3.28
C VAL A 86 0.32 -6.76 2.19
N ILE A 87 -0.60 -5.85 2.52
CA ILE A 87 -1.01 -4.79 1.59
C ILE A 87 0.19 -3.94 1.15
N LYS A 88 0.17 -3.46 -0.09
CA LYS A 88 1.28 -2.71 -0.70
C LYS A 88 1.70 -1.48 0.12
N GLY A 89 0.75 -0.84 0.81
CA GLY A 89 1.04 0.29 1.68
C GLY A 89 1.94 -0.07 2.87
N TRP A 90 1.84 -1.28 3.41
CA TRP A 90 2.75 -1.78 4.44
C TRP A 90 4.11 -2.14 3.85
N GLU A 91 4.11 -2.85 2.71
CA GLU A 91 5.33 -3.21 1.97
C GLU A 91 6.23 -1.98 1.68
N GLN A 92 5.61 -0.84 1.38
CA GLN A 92 6.32 0.43 1.15
C GLN A 92 6.53 1.24 2.44
N GLY A 93 5.54 1.28 3.32
CA GLY A 93 5.51 2.17 4.49
C GLY A 93 6.42 1.75 5.65
N LEU A 94 6.76 0.46 5.73
CA LEU A 94 7.56 -0.11 6.82
C LEU A 94 9.06 -0.18 6.51
N ILE A 95 9.49 0.18 5.29
CA ILE A 95 10.91 0.21 4.92
C ILE A 95 11.63 1.34 5.67
N GLY A 96 12.84 1.07 6.16
CA GLY A 96 13.68 2.04 6.84
C GLY A 96 13.23 2.37 8.26
N MET A 97 12.39 1.54 8.88
CA MET A 97 11.99 1.65 10.29
C MET A 97 13.11 1.19 11.21
N CYS A 98 13.18 1.82 12.36
CA CYS A 98 14.05 1.46 13.47
C CYS A 98 13.25 0.76 14.58
N VAL A 99 13.86 -0.18 15.30
CA VAL A 99 13.22 -0.83 16.45
C VAL A 99 12.84 0.24 17.49
N GLY A 100 11.59 0.23 17.94
CA GLY A 100 10.97 1.23 18.83
C GLY A 100 10.29 2.41 18.12
N GLU A 101 10.51 2.58 16.81
CA GLU A 101 9.89 3.65 16.01
C GLU A 101 8.39 3.39 15.84
N VAL A 102 7.59 4.46 15.89
CA VAL A 102 6.15 4.41 15.58
C VAL A 102 5.86 5.23 14.35
N ARG A 103 5.16 4.64 13.38
CA ARG A 103 4.71 5.31 12.17
C ARG A 103 3.19 5.41 12.12
N LYS A 104 2.71 6.50 11.50
CA LYS A 104 1.35 6.63 11.00
C LYS A 104 1.39 6.51 9.48
N LEU A 105 0.76 5.50 8.93
CA LEU A 105 0.61 5.28 7.51
C LEU A 105 -0.82 5.67 7.10
N VAL A 106 -0.97 6.56 6.12
CA VAL A 106 -2.26 6.80 5.46
C VAL A 106 -2.19 6.17 4.08
N ILE A 107 -2.93 5.08 3.92
CA ILE A 107 -2.81 4.17 2.79
C ILE A 107 -4.04 4.35 1.89
N PRO A 108 -3.84 4.82 0.64
CA PRO A 108 -4.92 4.95 -0.32
C PRO A 108 -5.43 3.56 -0.76
N PRO A 109 -6.64 3.48 -1.35
CA PRO A 109 -7.29 2.20 -1.59
C PRO A 109 -6.52 1.27 -2.54
N ASP A 110 -5.85 1.83 -3.55
CA ASP A 110 -5.02 1.12 -4.53
C ASP A 110 -3.79 0.43 -3.92
N LEU A 111 -3.35 0.90 -2.75
CA LEU A 111 -2.28 0.31 -1.94
C LEU A 111 -2.82 -0.49 -0.74
N ALA A 112 -4.15 -0.58 -0.59
CA ALA A 112 -4.87 -1.34 0.42
C ALA A 112 -5.75 -2.43 -0.23
N TYR A 113 -7.06 -2.41 0.02
CA TYR A 113 -8.02 -3.43 -0.45
C TYR A 113 -8.84 -3.01 -1.69
N GLY A 114 -8.55 -1.83 -2.25
CA GLY A 114 -9.11 -1.33 -3.51
C GLY A 114 -10.63 -1.23 -3.55
N LYS A 115 -11.18 -1.31 -4.77
CA LYS A 115 -12.61 -1.17 -5.07
C LYS A 115 -13.54 -2.21 -4.46
N TYR A 116 -12.99 -3.27 -3.86
CA TYR A 116 -13.79 -4.35 -3.28
C TYR A 116 -13.84 -4.25 -1.75
N GLY A 117 -12.81 -3.67 -1.12
CA GLY A 117 -12.70 -3.67 0.33
C GLY A 117 -12.62 -5.08 0.91
N VAL A 118 -13.02 -5.21 2.17
CA VAL A 118 -13.20 -6.49 2.89
C VAL A 118 -14.51 -6.40 3.67
N PRO A 119 -15.67 -6.65 3.03
CA PRO A 119 -16.95 -6.58 3.71
C PRO A 119 -17.08 -7.61 4.85
N PRO A 120 -17.79 -7.29 5.94
CA PRO A 120 -18.47 -6.01 6.22
C PRO A 120 -17.56 -4.93 6.82
N THR A 121 -16.31 -5.24 7.12
CA THR A 121 -15.46 -4.41 7.99
C THR A 121 -14.77 -3.26 7.27
N ILE A 122 -14.30 -3.47 6.03
CA ILE A 122 -13.60 -2.48 5.23
C ILE A 122 -14.43 -2.19 3.97
N PRO A 123 -15.00 -0.99 3.81
CA PRO A 123 -15.75 -0.64 2.61
C PRO A 123 -14.92 -0.64 1.32
N PRO A 124 -15.56 -0.76 0.15
CA PRO A 124 -14.97 -0.43 -1.14
C PRO A 124 -14.29 0.94 -1.15
N ASP A 125 -13.13 1.04 -1.81
CA ASP A 125 -12.38 2.28 -2.01
C ASP A 125 -12.03 3.02 -0.71
N ALA A 126 -11.93 2.29 0.40
CA ALA A 126 -11.58 2.85 1.70
C ALA A 126 -10.09 3.23 1.77
N THR A 127 -9.81 4.46 2.21
CA THR A 127 -8.47 4.87 2.67
C THR A 127 -8.30 4.41 4.11
N LEU A 128 -7.15 3.80 4.42
CA LEU A 128 -6.87 3.25 5.73
C LEU A 128 -5.81 4.08 6.45
N THR A 129 -5.96 4.21 7.76
CA THR A 129 -4.93 4.75 8.63
C THR A 129 -4.40 3.64 9.52
N PHE A 130 -3.09 3.40 9.48
CA PHE A 130 -2.42 2.50 10.41
C PHE A 130 -1.48 3.28 11.32
N THR A 131 -1.51 2.99 12.61
CA THR A 131 -0.41 3.33 13.52
C THR A 131 0.35 2.05 13.82
N VAL A 132 1.63 1.99 13.47
CA VAL A 132 2.47 0.78 13.54
C VAL A 132 3.69 1.06 14.38
N GLU A 133 3.99 0.21 15.35
CA GLU A 133 5.24 0.21 16.11
C GLU A 133 6.11 -0.98 15.71
N LEU A 134 7.39 -0.74 15.43
CA LEU A 134 8.35 -1.83 15.23
C LEU A 134 8.89 -2.31 16.57
N VAL A 135 8.51 -3.52 16.98
CA VAL A 135 8.92 -4.12 18.26
C VAL A 135 10.25 -4.85 18.13
N LYS A 136 10.46 -5.57 17.02
CA LYS A 136 11.69 -6.33 16.76
C LYS A 136 11.97 -6.39 15.25
N LEU A 137 13.24 -6.34 14.90
CA LEU A 137 13.75 -6.54 13.55
C LEU A 137 14.63 -7.80 13.54
N VAL A 138 14.37 -8.71 12.60
CA VAL A 138 15.23 -9.85 12.29
C VAL A 138 15.72 -9.68 10.86
N PRO A 139 17.00 -9.36 10.66
CA PRO A 139 17.59 -9.24 9.33
C PRO A 139 17.46 -10.54 8.55
N LYS A 140 17.28 -10.43 7.22
CA LYS A 140 17.24 -11.61 6.34
C LYS A 140 18.45 -12.53 6.54
N GLU A 141 19.62 -11.95 6.77
CA GLU A 141 20.88 -12.67 6.87
C GLU A 141 20.95 -13.60 8.10
N ASP A 142 20.18 -13.30 9.15
CA ASP A 142 20.15 -14.07 10.39
C ASP A 142 19.07 -15.17 10.38
N LEU A 143 18.28 -15.25 9.31
CA LEU A 143 17.32 -16.32 9.13
C LEU A 143 18.07 -17.61 8.79
N PRO A 144 17.72 -18.77 9.41
CA PRO A 144 18.37 -20.03 9.11
C PRO A 144 18.26 -20.28 7.60
N GLN A 145 19.41 -20.28 6.92
CA GLN A 145 19.46 -20.56 5.49
C GLN A 145 18.98 -22.00 5.29
N GLN A 146 17.91 -22.14 4.52
CA GLN A 146 17.43 -23.42 4.02
C GLN A 146 18.41 -23.97 2.96
N SER A 147 19.69 -24.14 3.31
CA SER A 147 20.74 -24.69 2.43
C SER A 147 21.32 -26.00 2.93
N ASP A 148 21.00 -26.43 4.15
CA ASP A 148 21.61 -27.63 4.74
C ASP A 148 20.75 -28.90 4.59
N ALA A 149 19.59 -28.80 3.92
CA ALA A 149 18.67 -29.92 3.74
C ALA A 149 18.94 -30.80 2.49
N HIS A 150 20.10 -30.71 1.84
CA HIS A 150 20.36 -31.42 0.57
C HIS A 150 21.65 -32.29 0.53
N TYR A 151 22.26 -32.75 1.62
CA TYR A 151 23.51 -33.53 1.45
C TYR A 151 23.76 -34.80 2.28
N HIS A 152 22.76 -35.49 2.83
CA HIS A 152 22.98 -36.85 3.40
C HIS A 152 21.92 -37.87 2.94
N GLU A 153 21.79 -38.12 1.63
CA GLU A 153 21.16 -39.35 1.13
C GLU A 153 22.10 -40.14 0.23
N HIS A 154 23.32 -40.41 0.70
CA HIS A 154 24.20 -41.44 0.14
C HIS A 154 25.08 -42.03 1.25
N LEU A 155 24.49 -42.93 2.05
CA LEU A 155 25.19 -44.08 2.64
C LEU A 155 24.26 -45.29 2.60
#